data_AF-A0AAU9XMC5-F1
#
_entry.id   AF-A0AAU9XMC5-F1
#
_cell.length_a   1.000
_cell.length_b   1.000
_cell.length_c   1.000
_cell.angle_alpha   90.00
_cell.angle_beta   90.00
_cell.angle_gamma   90.00
#
_symmetry.space_group_name_H-M   'P 1'
#
loop_
_entity.id
_entity.type
_entity.pdbx_description
1 polymer ?
#
loop_
_entity_poly.entity_id
_entity_poly.type
_entity_poly.pdbx_seq_one_letter_code
_entity_poly.pdbx_strand_id
1 'polypeptide(L)'
;MLKSPEKEVTASEFNLVSKLNIFCSCKVCKKRLNDVESFTCTTLKCENCGTRQRSRDIKLQASAKISITESEGDNSKEMWIQAFTEQLETLLAGSTLSLKDKIDDIEVYLMSLEDICLVYNVQTTNITKILSFKRPEVHSD
;
A
#
# COMPACT_ATOMS: atom_id res chain seq x y z
N MET A 1 -22.47 21.51 11.14
CA MET A 1 -21.81 20.94 9.94
C MET A 1 -20.64 20.10 10.42
N LEU A 2 -20.69 18.77 10.30
CA LEU A 2 -19.49 17.96 10.54
C LEU A 2 -18.51 18.26 9.41
N LYS A 3 -17.33 18.79 9.73
CA LYS A 3 -16.23 18.89 8.77
C LYS A 3 -15.95 17.48 8.23
N SER A 4 -15.77 17.34 6.92
CA SER A 4 -15.32 16.07 6.34
C SER A 4 -14.02 15.66 7.05
N PRO A 5 -13.87 14.39 7.48
CA PRO A 5 -12.66 13.92 8.13
C PRO A 5 -11.51 13.72 7.14
N GLU A 6 -11.64 14.16 5.89
CA GLU A 6 -10.63 14.01 4.87
C GLU A 6 -9.74 15.25 4.79
N LYS A 7 -8.43 15.00 4.65
CA LYS A 7 -7.41 16.02 4.47
C LYS A 7 -6.52 15.65 3.30
N GLU A 8 -6.24 16.64 2.47
CA GLU A 8 -5.30 16.52 1.35
C GLU A 8 -3.90 16.92 1.82
N VAL A 9 -2.89 16.22 1.33
CA VAL A 9 -1.48 16.48 1.64
C VAL A 9 -0.61 16.08 0.47
N THR A 10 0.50 16.80 0.30
CA THR A 10 1.57 16.46 -0.63
C THR A 10 2.77 15.99 0.16
N ALA A 11 3.21 14.76 -0.07
CA ALA A 11 4.48 14.24 0.42
C ALA A 11 5.54 14.39 -0.66
N SER A 12 6.71 14.95 -0.32
CA SER A 12 7.81 15.08 -1.27
C SER A 12 8.35 13.73 -1.73
N GLU A 13 8.36 12.74 -0.83
CA GLU A 13 8.90 11.40 -1.05
C GLU A 13 8.00 10.34 -0.39
N PHE A 14 8.04 9.11 -0.89
CA PHE A 14 7.33 7.97 -0.28
C PHE A 14 8.20 7.29 0.79
N ASN A 15 8.15 7.78 2.02
CA ASN A 15 8.96 7.24 3.10
C ASN A 15 8.24 6.11 3.85
N LEU A 16 8.69 4.87 3.64
CA LEU A 16 8.19 3.69 4.35
C LEU A 16 8.66 3.66 5.81
N VAL A 17 7.71 3.61 6.75
CA VAL A 17 7.97 3.50 8.20
C VAL A 17 8.15 2.03 8.62
N SER A 18 7.66 1.10 7.81
CA SER A 18 7.76 -0.33 8.05
C SER A 18 7.78 -1.07 6.72
N LYS A 19 8.32 -2.31 6.74
CA LYS A 19 8.31 -3.21 5.58
C LYS A 19 6.90 -3.31 4.98
N LEU A 20 6.83 -3.24 3.65
CA LEU A 20 5.63 -3.48 2.88
C LEU A 20 5.08 -4.88 3.22
N ASN A 21 3.84 -4.90 3.68
CA ASN A 21 3.20 -6.13 4.11
C ASN A 21 2.26 -6.64 3.01
N ILE A 22 2.72 -7.62 2.23
CA ILE A 22 1.92 -8.33 1.22
C ILE A 22 1.43 -9.65 1.82
N PHE A 23 0.13 -9.92 1.68
CA PHE A 23 -0.49 -11.11 2.24
C PHE A 23 -1.71 -11.54 1.45
N CYS A 24 -2.15 -12.76 1.71
CA CYS A 24 -3.39 -13.32 1.18
C CYS A 24 -4.46 -13.37 2.26
N SER A 25 -5.73 -13.25 1.90
CA SER A 25 -6.85 -13.52 2.80
C SER A 25 -7.71 -14.69 2.31
N CYS A 26 -8.26 -15.42 3.27
CA CYS A 26 -9.22 -16.46 3.00
C CYS A 26 -10.47 -15.87 2.33
N LYS A 27 -10.91 -16.42 1.20
CA LYS A 27 -12.14 -15.95 0.52
C LYS A 27 -13.38 -16.06 1.38
N VAL A 28 -13.43 -17.07 2.25
CA VAL A 28 -14.59 -17.37 3.09
C VAL A 28 -14.60 -16.49 4.34
N CYS A 29 -13.58 -16.62 5.21
CA CYS A 29 -13.58 -15.93 6.51
C CYS A 29 -12.77 -14.62 6.54
N LYS A 30 -12.17 -14.20 5.42
CA LYS A 30 -11.38 -12.96 5.27
C LYS A 30 -10.14 -12.83 6.17
N LYS A 31 -9.84 -13.83 7.01
CA LYS A 31 -8.61 -13.84 7.82
C LYS A 31 -7.37 -14.03 6.94
N ARG A 32 -6.27 -13.42 7.39
CA ARG A 32 -4.95 -13.55 6.78
C ARG A 32 -4.52 -15.02 6.70
N LEU A 33 -3.89 -15.38 5.59
CA LEU A 33 -3.23 -16.66 5.38
C LEU A 33 -1.73 -16.47 5.62
N ASN A 34 -1.12 -17.37 6.41
CA ASN A 34 0.27 -17.23 6.86
C ASN A 34 1.30 -17.63 5.79
N ASP A 35 0.91 -18.43 4.79
CA ASP A 35 1.80 -18.99 3.76
C ASP A 35 1.84 -18.16 2.48
N VAL A 36 2.57 -17.05 2.52
CA VAL A 36 2.84 -16.21 1.33
C VAL A 36 3.95 -16.82 0.45
N GLU A 37 4.84 -17.64 1.02
CA GLU A 37 5.90 -18.34 0.28
C GLU A 37 5.38 -19.45 -0.67
N SER A 38 4.06 -19.70 -0.63
CA SER A 38 3.39 -20.75 -1.39
C SER A 38 2.72 -20.28 -2.68
N PHE A 39 3.16 -19.17 -3.29
CA PHE A 39 2.67 -18.82 -4.65
C PHE A 39 3.01 -19.89 -5.70
N THR A 40 3.93 -20.81 -5.38
CA THR A 40 4.21 -22.04 -6.14
C THR A 40 3.21 -23.16 -5.87
N CYS A 41 2.47 -23.11 -4.76
CA CYS A 41 1.48 -24.10 -4.38
C CYS A 41 0.15 -23.83 -5.12
N THR A 42 -0.46 -24.88 -5.67
CA THR A 42 -1.73 -24.77 -6.39
C THR A 42 -2.92 -24.60 -5.46
N THR A 43 -2.79 -24.96 -4.17
CA THR A 43 -3.88 -24.90 -3.18
C THR A 43 -3.41 -24.48 -1.79
N LEU A 44 -4.16 -23.58 -1.15
CA LEU A 44 -3.93 -23.07 0.19
C LEU A 44 -5.06 -23.52 1.14
N LYS A 45 -4.71 -24.00 2.33
CA LYS A 45 -5.66 -24.33 3.40
C LYS A 45 -5.71 -23.15 4.38
N CYS A 46 -6.91 -22.64 4.65
CA CYS A 46 -7.10 -21.66 5.70
C CYS A 46 -7.08 -22.34 7.07
N GLU A 47 -6.13 -21.98 7.94
CA GLU A 47 -6.02 -22.52 9.29
C GLU A 47 -7.21 -22.13 10.17
N ASN A 48 -7.83 -20.97 9.92
CA ASN A 48 -8.93 -20.48 10.73
C ASN A 48 -10.28 -21.16 10.46
N CYS A 49 -10.56 -21.57 9.22
CA CYS A 49 -11.87 -22.13 8.86
C CYS A 49 -11.80 -23.45 8.09
N GLY A 50 -10.60 -24.02 7.92
CA GLY A 50 -10.37 -25.30 7.25
C GLY A 50 -10.56 -25.30 5.72
N THR A 51 -11.08 -24.22 5.13
CA THR A 51 -11.37 -24.16 3.69
C THR A 51 -10.08 -24.27 2.85
N ARG A 52 -10.07 -25.20 1.89
CA ARG A 52 -9.04 -25.31 0.85
C ARG A 52 -9.44 -24.50 -0.38
N GLN A 53 -8.50 -23.71 -0.91
CA GLN A 53 -8.75 -22.73 -1.98
C GLN A 53 -7.61 -22.80 -2.98
N ARG A 54 -7.87 -22.58 -4.28
CA ARG A 54 -6.80 -22.51 -5.27
C ARG A 54 -6.02 -21.20 -5.09
N SER A 55 -4.70 -21.25 -5.19
CA SER A 55 -3.85 -20.06 -5.06
C SER A 55 -4.21 -18.97 -6.08
N ARG A 56 -4.44 -19.36 -7.34
CA ARG A 56 -4.88 -18.45 -8.42
C ARG A 56 -6.17 -17.69 -8.13
N ASP A 57 -7.01 -18.26 -7.27
CA ASP A 57 -8.30 -17.68 -6.96
C ASP A 57 -8.12 -16.61 -5.86
N ILE A 58 -7.07 -16.67 -5.04
CA ILE A 58 -6.84 -15.79 -3.89
C ILE A 58 -6.29 -14.44 -4.34
N LYS A 59 -6.91 -13.35 -3.87
CA LYS A 59 -6.46 -11.98 -4.16
C LYS A 59 -5.35 -11.59 -3.18
N LEU A 60 -4.28 -11.03 -3.73
CA LEU A 60 -3.24 -10.38 -2.95
C LEU A 60 -3.77 -9.11 -2.30
N GLN A 61 -3.41 -8.93 -1.04
CA GLN A 61 -3.65 -7.73 -0.27
C GLN A 61 -2.31 -7.16 0.17
N ALA A 62 -2.28 -5.86 0.36
CA ALA A 62 -1.07 -5.15 0.71
C ALA A 62 -1.42 -4.00 1.65
N SER A 63 -0.48 -3.70 2.55
CA SER A 63 -0.54 -2.53 3.41
C SER A 63 0.85 -1.98 3.61
N ALA A 64 0.98 -0.65 3.58
CA ALA A 64 2.20 0.06 3.89
C ALA A 64 1.90 1.19 4.87
N LYS A 65 2.85 1.48 5.75
CA LYS A 65 2.82 2.66 6.60
C LYS A 65 3.84 3.65 6.07
N ILE A 66 3.39 4.87 5.79
CA ILE A 66 4.26 5.93 5.27
C ILE A 66 4.29 7.12 6.21
N SER A 67 5.41 7.82 6.26
CA SER A 67 5.51 9.10 6.93
C SER A 67 5.15 10.22 5.98
N ILE A 68 4.42 11.20 6.51
CA ILE A 68 4.13 12.46 5.85
C ILE A 68 4.47 13.59 6.81
N THR A 69 4.87 14.73 6.25
CA THR A 69 5.06 15.96 7.02
C THR A 69 3.88 16.86 6.78
N GLU A 70 3.16 17.17 7.84
CA GLU A 70 2.07 18.14 7.81
C GLU A 70 2.59 19.50 8.30
N SER A 71 2.43 20.52 7.47
CA SER A 71 2.80 21.90 7.82
C SER A 71 1.56 22.70 8.18
N GLU A 72 1.55 23.30 9.36
CA GLU A 72 0.49 24.19 9.83
C GLU A 72 1.13 25.48 10.40
N GLY A 73 1.21 26.51 9.57
CA GLY A 73 2.00 27.71 9.87
C GLY A 73 3.50 27.41 9.92
N ASP A 74 4.17 27.83 10.99
CA ASP A 74 5.61 27.59 11.20
C ASP A 74 5.92 26.21 11.82
N ASN A 75 4.89 25.42 12.15
CA ASN A 75 5.06 24.11 12.75
C ASN A 75 4.95 23.02 11.67
N SER A 76 5.98 22.18 11.57
CA SER A 76 5.92 20.92 10.85
C SER A 76 5.78 19.76 11.82
N LYS A 77 4.85 18.85 11.53
CA LYS A 77 4.65 17.62 12.30
C LYS A 77 4.77 16.42 11.38
N GLU A 78 5.68 15.53 11.73
CA GLU A 78 5.73 14.21 11.11
C GLU A 78 4.59 13.36 11.67
N MET A 79 3.84 12.71 10.79
CA MET A 79 2.82 11.74 11.15
C MET A 79 2.85 10.55 10.22
N TRP A 80 2.25 9.45 10.67
CA TRP A 80 2.20 8.22 9.91
C TRP A 80 0.79 7.94 9.42
N ILE A 81 0.69 7.60 8.14
CA ILE A 81 -0.58 7.21 7.50
C ILE A 81 -0.43 5.84 6.85
N GLN A 82 -1.57 5.19 6.60
CA GLN A 82 -1.63 3.82 6.13
C GLN A 82 -2.23 3.74 4.72
N ALA A 83 -1.47 3.16 3.80
CA ALA A 83 -1.90 2.81 2.45
C ALA A 83 -2.38 1.34 2.44
N PHE A 84 -3.46 1.06 1.72
CA PHE A 84 -3.94 -0.30 1.46
C PHE A 84 -3.80 -0.66 -0.01
N THR A 85 -4.22 -1.88 -0.36
CA THR A 85 -4.10 -2.48 -1.69
C THR A 85 -4.44 -1.53 -2.83
N GLU A 86 -5.57 -0.85 -2.79
CA GLU A 86 -6.02 0.02 -3.88
C GLU A 86 -5.06 1.21 -4.10
N GLN A 87 -4.61 1.84 -3.02
CA GLN A 87 -3.68 2.97 -3.09
C GLN A 87 -2.31 2.50 -3.58
N LEU A 88 -1.83 1.34 -3.11
CA LEU A 88 -0.57 0.76 -3.56
C LEU A 88 -0.64 0.33 -5.04
N GLU A 89 -1.73 -0.30 -5.48
CA GLU A 89 -1.96 -0.63 -6.88
C GLU A 89 -2.01 0.65 -7.76
N THR A 90 -2.57 1.74 -7.24
CA THR A 90 -2.59 3.04 -7.94
C THR A 90 -1.20 3.64 -8.08
N LEU A 91 -0.37 3.57 -7.03
CA LEU A 91 1.03 4.05 -7.06
C LEU A 91 1.89 3.22 -8.03
N LEU A 92 1.62 1.91 -8.13
CA LEU A 92 2.30 1.02 -9.08
C LEU A 92 1.78 1.16 -10.52
N ALA A 93 0.61 1.79 -10.73
CA ALA A 93 0.01 1.91 -12.04
C ALA A 93 0.91 2.70 -13.01
N GLY A 94 1.19 2.11 -14.16
CA GLY A 94 2.10 2.66 -15.17
C GLY A 94 3.56 2.28 -14.99
N SER A 95 3.90 1.48 -13.98
CA SER A 95 5.17 0.73 -13.90
C SER A 95 5.03 -0.66 -14.54
N THR A 96 6.13 -1.42 -14.59
CA THR A 96 6.12 -2.86 -14.90
C THR A 96 5.87 -3.74 -13.68
N LEU A 97 5.74 -3.15 -12.48
CA LEU A 97 5.62 -3.86 -11.21
C LEU A 97 4.16 -4.09 -10.80
N SER A 98 3.98 -5.11 -9.98
CA SER A 98 2.73 -5.56 -9.41
C SER A 98 2.95 -6.10 -7.99
N LEU A 99 1.88 -6.34 -7.24
CA LEU A 99 1.98 -6.94 -5.90
C LEU A 99 2.53 -8.39 -5.89
N LYS A 100 2.76 -8.99 -7.06
CA LYS A 100 3.35 -10.34 -7.20
C LYS A 100 4.87 -10.33 -7.30
N ASP A 101 5.45 -9.16 -7.53
CA ASP A 101 6.90 -9.00 -7.67
C ASP A 101 7.59 -9.03 -6.30
N LYS A 102 8.93 -9.02 -6.30
CA LYS A 102 9.68 -9.07 -5.05
C LYS A 102 9.37 -7.82 -4.22
N ILE A 103 9.18 -8.01 -2.92
CA ILE A 103 8.88 -6.90 -2.00
C ILE A 103 9.94 -5.80 -2.13
N ASP A 104 11.22 -6.17 -2.19
CA ASP A 104 12.31 -5.19 -2.27
C ASP A 104 12.23 -4.35 -3.56
N ASP A 105 11.89 -4.95 -4.71
CA ASP A 105 11.73 -4.22 -5.98
C ASP A 105 10.55 -3.23 -5.91
N ILE A 106 9.46 -3.65 -5.26
CA ILE A 106 8.27 -2.80 -5.03
C ILE A 106 8.62 -1.65 -4.08
N GLU A 107 9.32 -1.92 -2.98
CA GLU A 107 9.72 -0.91 -1.99
C GLU A 107 10.64 0.14 -2.62
N VAL A 108 11.66 -0.28 -3.37
CA VAL A 108 12.57 0.62 -4.09
C VAL A 108 11.80 1.51 -5.06
N TYR A 109 10.87 0.94 -5.85
CA TYR A 109 10.06 1.73 -6.75
C TYR A 109 9.18 2.74 -6.01
N LEU A 110 8.47 2.30 -4.96
CA LEU A 110 7.60 3.20 -4.20
C LEU A 110 8.40 4.37 -3.61
N MET A 111 9.58 4.09 -3.03
CA MET A 111 10.48 5.10 -2.47
C MET A 111 11.06 6.07 -3.50
N SER A 112 11.04 5.71 -4.80
CA SER A 112 11.47 6.60 -5.89
C SER A 112 10.38 7.56 -6.38
N LEU A 113 9.16 7.46 -5.85
CA LEU A 113 8.06 8.36 -6.20
C LEU A 113 8.23 9.70 -5.48
N GLU A 114 7.95 10.77 -6.21
CA GLU A 114 8.06 12.15 -5.72
C GLU A 114 6.73 12.89 -5.81
N ASP A 115 6.58 13.98 -5.05
CA ASP A 115 5.42 14.90 -5.10
C ASP A 115 4.06 14.18 -5.08
N ILE A 116 3.88 13.31 -4.09
CA ILE A 116 2.75 12.41 -3.95
C ILE A 116 1.61 13.16 -3.27
N CYS A 117 0.63 13.57 -4.07
CA CYS A 117 -0.58 14.21 -3.60
C CYS A 117 -1.64 13.15 -3.30
N LEU A 118 -2.16 13.16 -2.07
CA LEU A 118 -3.08 12.14 -1.56
C LEU A 118 -4.11 12.75 -0.61
N VAL A 119 -5.20 12.02 -0.43
CA VAL A 119 -6.23 12.31 0.58
C VAL A 119 -6.21 11.22 1.62
N TYR A 120 -6.21 11.60 2.88
CA TYR A 120 -6.29 10.68 4.00
C TYR A 120 -7.40 11.07 4.98
N ASN A 121 -7.92 10.08 5.69
CA ASN A 121 -8.90 10.29 6.75
C ASN A 121 -8.17 10.58 8.06
N VAL A 122 -8.38 11.76 8.66
CA VAL A 122 -7.67 12.22 9.86
C VAL A 122 -7.96 11.40 11.12
N GLN A 123 -9.09 10.69 11.16
CA GLN A 123 -9.48 9.87 12.32
C GLN A 123 -8.84 8.48 12.27
N THR A 124 -8.79 7.88 11.09
CA THR A 124 -8.24 6.53 10.89
C THR A 124 -6.79 6.53 10.43
N THR A 125 -6.26 7.68 10.01
CA THR A 125 -4.95 7.84 9.37
C THR A 125 -4.79 6.99 8.11
N ASN A 126 -5.90 6.61 7.46
CA ASN A 126 -5.88 5.80 6.25
C ASN A 126 -5.92 6.70 5.02
N ILE A 127 -5.10 6.40 4.03
CA ILE A 127 -5.20 7.02 2.71
C ILE A 127 -6.49 6.54 2.07
N THR A 128 -7.36 7.48 1.68
CA THR A 128 -8.60 7.18 0.97
C THR A 128 -8.40 7.30 -0.54
N LYS A 129 -7.50 8.18 -0.99
CA LYS A 129 -7.27 8.40 -2.42
C LYS A 129 -5.84 8.86 -2.73
N ILE A 130 -5.29 8.42 -3.86
CA ILE A 130 -4.11 9.00 -4.48
C ILE A 130 -4.58 9.92 -5.61
N LEU A 131 -4.10 11.16 -5.63
CA LEU A 131 -4.51 12.19 -6.60
C LEU A 131 -3.50 12.30 -7.75
N SER A 132 -2.21 12.39 -7.40
CA SER A 132 -1.11 12.48 -8.37
C SER A 132 0.22 12.12 -7.70
N PHE A 133 1.22 11.82 -8.52
CA PHE A 133 2.60 11.64 -8.10
C PHE A 133 3.51 11.75 -9.33
N LYS A 134 4.77 12.11 -9.11
CA LYS A 134 5.83 12.04 -10.11
C LYS A 134 6.50 10.68 -10.06
N ARG A 135 6.80 10.16 -11.24
CA ARG A 135 7.58 8.93 -11.40
C ARG A 135 9.05 9.30 -11.61
N PRO A 136 10.00 8.45 -11.21
CA PRO A 136 11.40 8.66 -11.57
C PRO A 136 11.54 8.74 -13.08
N GLU A 137 12.33 9.69 -13.56
CA GLU A 137 12.69 9.76 -14.98
C GLU A 137 13.49 8.50 -15.32
N VAL A 138 12.99 7.69 -16.24
CA VAL A 138 13.78 6.58 -16.80
C VAL A 138 14.81 7.21 -17.72
N HIS A 139 16.00 7.50 -17.20
CA HIS A 139 17.14 7.79 -18.06
C HIS A 139 17.42 6.52 -18.88
N SER A 140 17.06 6.58 -20.16
CA SER A 140 17.48 5.58 -21.14
C SER A 140 18.92 5.93 -21.51
N ASP A 141 19.88 5.17 -20.98
CA ASP A 141 21.26 5.17 -21.48
C ASP A 141 21.33 4.63 -22.92
#